data_AF-A0AAJ1I066-F1
#
_entry.id   AF-A0AAJ1I066-F1
#
_cell.length_a   1.000
_cell.length_b   1.000
_cell.length_c   1.000
_cell.angle_alpha   90.00
_cell.angle_beta   90.00
_cell.angle_gamma   90.00
#
_symmetry.space_group_name_H-M   'P 1'
#
loop_
_entity.id
_entity.type
_entity.pdbx_description
1 polymer ?
#
loop_
_entity_poly.entity_id
_entity_poly.type
_entity_poly.pdbx_seq_one_letter_code
_entity_poly.pdbx_strand_id
1 'polypeptide(L)'
;MAEIALHAHWDGPEQARANFLQRVAPWCMQQWEAGRRLEVFVRLHEDAKSDRQRTFYHDFVLAEIARQVVIDGRRHSKATWKEHFRAEYLGSRAVTHHDPISGATTTTQERISTESLGVREYGDLIDRVMAHAISDLDVEFPATFEQWEREQTHPDTGEVIGGVCP
;
A
#
# COMPACT_ATOMS: atom_id res chain seq x y z
N MET A 1 -10.11 -18.67 10.62
CA MET A 1 -10.27 -19.65 9.52
C MET A 1 -9.11 -19.40 8.57
N ALA A 2 -8.37 -20.43 8.15
CA ALA A 2 -7.27 -20.23 7.20
C ALA A 2 -7.86 -19.82 5.85
N GLU A 3 -7.44 -18.67 5.34
CA GLU A 3 -7.78 -18.20 4.00
C GLU A 3 -7.03 -19.07 2.99
N ILE A 4 -7.75 -19.71 2.08
CA ILE A 4 -7.16 -20.59 1.08
C ILE A 4 -7.10 -19.79 -0.22
N ALA A 5 -6.04 -19.00 -0.37
CA ALA A 5 -5.81 -18.13 -1.51
C ALA A 5 -4.48 -18.48 -2.19
N LEU A 6 -4.46 -18.42 -3.52
CA LEU A 6 -3.25 -18.52 -4.33
C LEU A 6 -2.98 -17.13 -4.94
N HIS A 7 -1.89 -16.50 -4.51
CA HIS A 7 -1.42 -15.24 -5.08
C HIS A 7 -0.26 -15.50 -6.04
N ALA A 8 -0.28 -14.88 -7.21
CA ALA A 8 0.79 -15.00 -8.19
C ALA A 8 1.19 -13.61 -8.70
N HIS A 9 2.49 -13.40 -8.85
CA HIS A 9 3.07 -12.21 -9.45
C HIS A 9 3.85 -12.60 -10.71
N TRP A 10 3.63 -11.86 -11.81
CA TRP A 10 4.29 -12.12 -13.09
C TRP A 10 4.91 -10.83 -13.65
N ASP A 11 6.22 -10.86 -13.85
CA ASP A 11 6.99 -9.75 -14.44
C ASP A 11 7.08 -9.86 -15.98
N GLY A 12 6.69 -11.01 -16.55
CA GLY A 12 6.76 -11.25 -17.99
C GLY A 12 5.87 -12.40 -18.49
N PRO A 13 5.60 -12.44 -19.81
CA PRO A 13 4.62 -13.35 -20.40
C PRO A 13 5.02 -14.83 -20.31
N GLU A 14 6.31 -15.15 -20.39
CA GLU A 14 6.79 -16.54 -20.30
C GLU A 14 6.63 -17.09 -18.88
N GLN A 15 6.99 -16.30 -17.87
CA GLN A 15 6.79 -16.62 -16.46
C GLN A 15 5.30 -16.76 -16.14
N ALA A 16 4.47 -15.83 -16.62
CA ALA A 16 3.01 -15.86 -16.44
C ALA A 16 2.42 -17.16 -16.99
N ARG A 17 2.77 -17.50 -18.24
CA ARG A 17 2.29 -18.72 -18.90
C ARG A 17 2.70 -19.98 -18.15
N ALA A 18 3.97 -20.07 -17.75
CA ALA A 18 4.48 -21.23 -17.02
C ALA A 18 3.76 -21.40 -15.67
N ASN A 19 3.69 -20.32 -14.88
CA ASN A 19 3.05 -20.34 -13.57
C ASN A 19 1.54 -20.63 -13.67
N PHE A 20 0.84 -20.03 -14.64
CA PHE A 20 -0.59 -20.26 -14.80
C PHE A 20 -0.90 -21.73 -15.12
N LEU A 21 -0.17 -22.32 -16.06
CA LEU A 21 -0.39 -23.71 -16.48
C LEU A 21 0.02 -24.72 -15.42
N GLN A 22 1.12 -24.46 -14.70
CA GLN A 22 1.70 -25.44 -13.78
C GLN A 22 1.17 -25.33 -12.35
N ARG A 23 0.65 -24.17 -11.96
CA ARG A 23 0.22 -23.89 -10.56
C ARG A 23 -1.23 -23.45 -10.49
N VAL A 24 -1.56 -22.33 -11.15
CA VAL A 24 -2.88 -21.70 -10.98
C VAL A 24 -4.00 -22.61 -11.47
N ALA A 25 -3.91 -23.09 -12.72
CA ALA A 25 -4.94 -23.93 -13.29
C ALA A 25 -5.13 -25.26 -12.52
N PRO A 26 -4.06 -26.03 -12.19
CA PRO A 26 -4.22 -27.23 -11.35
C PRO A 26 -4.82 -26.95 -9.97
N TRP A 27 -4.44 -25.85 -9.32
CA TRP A 27 -5.01 -25.48 -8.02
C TRP A 27 -6.50 -25.14 -8.14
N CYS A 28 -6.90 -24.37 -9.15
CA CYS A 28 -8.32 -24.05 -9.39
C CYS A 28 -9.16 -25.32 -9.57
N MET A 29 -8.65 -26.29 -10.34
CA MET A 29 -9.32 -27.59 -10.53
C MET A 29 -9.54 -28.31 -9.20
N GLN A 30 -8.53 -28.38 -8.34
CA GLN A 30 -8.64 -29.00 -7.01
C GLN A 30 -9.69 -28.30 -6.13
N GLN A 31 -9.80 -26.96 -6.20
CA GLN A 31 -10.82 -26.24 -5.41
C GLN A 31 -12.23 -26.49 -5.94
N TRP A 32 -12.41 -26.59 -7.26
CA TRP A 32 -13.70 -26.95 -7.86
C TRP A 32 -14.10 -28.39 -7.56
N GLU A 33 -13.16 -29.33 -7.58
CA GLU A 33 -13.39 -30.71 -7.13
C GLU A 33 -13.82 -30.76 -5.65
N ALA A 34 -13.29 -29.86 -4.83
CA ALA A 34 -13.72 -29.65 -3.45
C ALA A 34 -15.04 -28.88 -3.29
N GLY A 35 -15.74 -28.55 -4.39
CA GLY A 35 -17.03 -27.87 -4.40
C GLY A 35 -17.00 -26.37 -4.09
N ARG A 36 -15.82 -25.74 -4.16
CA ARG A 36 -15.64 -24.31 -3.84
C ARG A 36 -15.89 -23.43 -5.07
N ARG A 37 -16.23 -22.17 -4.82
CA ARG A 37 -16.30 -21.12 -5.85
C ARG A 37 -15.04 -20.28 -5.79
N LEU A 38 -14.55 -19.87 -6.94
CA LEU A 38 -13.32 -19.09 -7.09
C LEU A 38 -13.63 -17.78 -7.80
N GLU A 39 -12.92 -16.73 -7.41
CA GLU A 39 -12.89 -15.43 -8.07
C GLU A 39 -11.43 -15.14 -8.46
N VAL A 40 -11.22 -14.55 -9.64
CA VAL A 40 -9.88 -14.19 -10.14
C VAL A 40 -9.85 -12.69 -10.38
N PHE A 41 -8.91 -12.01 -9.72
CA PHE A 41 -8.70 -10.57 -9.87
C PHE A 41 -7.31 -10.31 -10.44
N VAL A 42 -7.26 -9.70 -11.63
CA VAL A 42 -6.00 -9.37 -12.32
C VAL A 42 -5.89 -7.85 -12.42
N ARG A 43 -4.75 -7.31 -11.97
CA ARG A 43 -4.45 -5.87 -12.01
C ARG A 43 -3.06 -5.62 -12.55
N LEU A 44 -2.77 -4.36 -12.86
CA LEU A 44 -1.43 -3.91 -13.18
C LEU A 44 -0.53 -3.95 -11.94
N HIS A 45 0.75 -4.29 -12.15
CA HIS A 45 1.75 -4.36 -11.08
C HIS A 45 1.86 -3.05 -10.30
N GLU A 46 1.78 -1.90 -10.98
CA GLU A 46 1.91 -0.59 -10.35
C GLU A 46 0.79 -0.33 -9.34
N ASP A 47 -0.45 -0.68 -9.67
CA ASP A 47 -1.59 -0.57 -8.74
C ASP A 47 -1.38 -1.46 -7.50
N ALA A 48 -0.94 -2.70 -7.72
CA ALA A 48 -0.66 -3.64 -6.63
C ALA A 48 0.49 -3.15 -5.74
N LYS A 49 1.52 -2.54 -6.33
CA LYS A 49 2.64 -1.95 -5.60
C LYS A 49 2.20 -0.73 -4.78
N SER A 50 1.35 0.14 -5.32
CA SER A 50 0.74 1.24 -4.57
C SER A 50 -0.06 0.74 -3.36
N ASP A 51 -0.82 -0.34 -3.50
CA ASP A 51 -1.58 -0.92 -2.39
C ASP A 51 -0.67 -1.53 -1.30
N ARG A 52 0.45 -2.17 -1.69
CA ARG A 52 1.47 -2.64 -0.72
C ARG A 52 2.18 -1.49 -0.01
N GLN A 53 2.56 -0.44 -0.74
CA GLN A 53 3.15 0.77 -0.15
C GLN A 53 2.21 1.44 0.85
N ARG A 54 0.91 1.52 0.53
CA ARG A 54 -0.12 2.03 1.45
C ARG A 54 -0.20 1.19 2.72
N THR A 55 -0.20 -0.13 2.57
CA THR A 55 -0.22 -1.08 3.69
C THR A 55 1.02 -0.91 4.57
N PHE A 56 2.22 -0.90 3.97
CA PHE A 56 3.47 -0.66 4.69
C PHE A 56 3.45 0.67 5.44
N TYR A 57 3.03 1.75 4.80
CA TYR A 57 2.97 3.05 5.44
C TYR A 57 1.99 3.07 6.62
N HIS A 58 0.78 2.54 6.44
CA HIS A 58 -0.27 2.61 7.46
C HIS A 58 -0.09 1.62 8.60
N ASP A 59 0.32 0.40 8.31
CA ASP A 59 0.31 -0.70 9.27
C ASP A 59 1.68 -1.00 9.84
N PHE A 60 2.76 -0.55 9.18
CA PHE A 60 4.11 -0.67 9.70
C PHE A 60 4.65 0.69 10.14
N VAL A 61 4.89 1.64 9.22
CA VAL A 61 5.59 2.90 9.53
C VAL A 61 4.85 3.73 10.58
N LEU A 62 3.58 4.07 10.32
CA LEU A 62 2.79 4.89 11.26
C LEU A 62 2.48 4.16 12.56
N ALA A 63 2.34 2.83 12.51
CA ALA A 63 2.13 2.02 13.71
C ALA A 63 3.34 2.08 14.63
N GLU A 64 4.54 2.01 14.05
CA GLU A 64 5.78 2.03 14.81
C GLU A 64 6.07 3.40 15.43
N ILE A 65 5.83 4.48 14.69
CA ILE A 65 5.90 5.85 15.23
C ILE A 65 4.90 6.03 16.38
N ALA A 66 3.64 5.63 16.20
CA ALA A 66 2.62 5.72 17.24
C ALA A 66 2.96 4.87 18.49
N ARG A 67 3.71 3.77 18.30
CA ARG A 67 4.13 2.86 19.36
C ARG A 67 5.36 3.38 20.13
N GLN A 68 6.30 4.03 19.47
CA GLN A 68 7.56 4.47 20.10
C GLN A 68 7.48 5.90 20.64
N VAL A 69 6.86 6.81 19.90
CA VAL A 69 6.97 8.26 20.16
C VAL A 69 5.99 8.73 21.23
N VAL A 70 6.51 9.48 22.19
CA VAL A 70 5.75 10.19 23.24
C VAL A 70 6.11 11.67 23.19
N ILE A 71 5.13 12.53 22.90
CA ILE A 71 5.29 13.99 22.89
C ILE A 71 4.43 14.56 24.01
N ASP A 72 4.97 15.46 24.83
CA ASP A 72 4.28 16.04 25.99
C ASP A 72 3.65 15.01 26.93
N GLY A 73 4.31 13.86 27.11
CA GLY A 73 3.81 12.77 27.98
C GLY A 73 2.64 11.96 27.40
N ARG A 74 2.28 12.16 26.12
CA ARG A 74 1.18 11.46 25.46
C ARG A 74 1.62 10.83 24.13
N ARG A 75 1.03 9.69 23.83
CA ARG A 75 1.17 9.02 22.52
C ARG A 75 0.09 9.51 21.58
N HIS A 76 0.44 9.67 20.32
CA HIS A 76 -0.49 10.07 19.27
C HIS A 76 -0.89 8.88 18.41
N SER A 77 -2.13 8.90 17.91
CA SER A 77 -2.66 7.83 17.08
C SER A 77 -2.02 7.81 15.68
N LYS A 78 -2.10 6.67 14.97
CA LYS A 78 -1.69 6.58 13.56
C LYS A 78 -2.35 7.65 12.68
N ALA A 79 -3.62 7.95 12.93
CA ALA A 79 -4.37 8.96 12.18
C ALA A 79 -3.83 10.38 12.42
N THR A 80 -3.43 10.69 13.64
CA THR A 80 -2.81 11.97 13.99
C THR A 80 -1.47 12.14 13.28
N TRP A 81 -0.62 11.11 13.32
CA TRP A 81 0.66 11.11 12.62
C TRP A 81 0.49 11.21 11.10
N LYS A 82 -0.47 10.48 10.53
CA LYS A 82 -0.82 10.55 9.10
C LYS A 82 -1.12 12.00 8.69
N GLU A 83 -1.98 12.67 9.45
CA GLU A 83 -2.37 14.04 9.11
C GLU A 83 -1.21 15.03 9.26
N HIS A 84 -0.38 14.87 10.30
CA HIS A 84 0.83 15.68 10.48
C HIS A 84 1.79 15.55 9.28
N PHE A 85 2.18 14.34 8.91
CA PHE A 85 3.11 14.12 7.80
C PHE A 85 2.51 14.46 6.43
N ARG A 86 1.19 14.30 6.27
CA ARG A 86 0.49 14.76 5.06
C ARG A 86 0.59 16.28 4.92
N ALA A 87 0.30 17.01 6.00
CA ALA A 87 0.38 18.47 5.99
C ALA A 87 1.82 18.95 5.71
N GLU A 88 2.81 18.30 6.33
CA GLU A 88 4.23 18.62 6.17
C GLU A 88 4.76 18.37 4.76
N TYR A 89 4.49 17.19 4.19
CA TYR A 89 5.17 16.77 2.95
C TYR A 89 4.34 16.88 1.67
N LEU A 90 3.01 16.90 1.76
CA LEU A 90 2.14 16.94 0.59
C LEU A 90 1.43 18.28 0.43
N GLY A 91 1.12 18.96 1.54
CA GLY A 91 0.44 20.26 1.50
C GLY A 91 -0.95 20.23 0.84
N SER A 92 -1.21 21.24 0.02
CA SER A 92 -2.50 21.50 -0.64
C SER A 92 -2.29 21.87 -2.11
N ARG A 93 -3.25 21.51 -2.97
CA ARG A 93 -3.27 21.87 -4.38
C ARG A 93 -4.40 22.84 -4.69
N ALA A 94 -4.18 23.78 -5.60
CA ALA A 94 -5.26 24.62 -6.12
C ALA A 94 -6.11 23.80 -7.08
N VAL A 95 -7.41 23.71 -6.81
CA VAL A 95 -8.40 23.07 -7.66
C VAL A 95 -9.39 24.10 -8.14
N THR A 96 -9.57 24.14 -9.44
CA THR A 96 -10.50 25.04 -10.11
C THR A 96 -11.82 24.31 -10.31
N HIS A 97 -12.87 24.79 -9.65
CA HIS A 97 -14.23 24.32 -9.79
C HIS A 97 -14.98 25.20 -10.78
N HIS A 98 -15.71 24.55 -11.69
CA HIS A 98 -16.60 25.23 -12.62
C HIS A 98 -18.03 24.91 -12.23
N ASP A 99 -18.78 25.94 -11.82
CA ASP A 99 -20.20 25.80 -11.51
C ASP A 99 -20.99 25.55 -12.82
N PRO A 100 -21.66 24.39 -12.97
CA PRO A 100 -22.38 24.06 -14.19
C PRO A 100 -23.66 24.91 -14.39
N ILE A 101 -24.15 25.60 -13.36
CA ILE A 101 -25.37 26.42 -13.40
C ILE A 101 -25.03 27.89 -13.63
N SER A 102 -24.08 28.44 -12.85
CA SER A 102 -23.72 29.87 -12.94
C SER A 102 -22.60 30.17 -13.95
N GLY A 103 -21.85 29.16 -14.38
CA GLY A 103 -20.65 29.32 -15.23
C GLY A 103 -19.48 30.00 -14.50
N ALA A 104 -19.61 30.23 -13.19
CA ALA A 104 -18.57 30.84 -12.39
C ALA A 104 -17.43 29.84 -12.12
N THR A 105 -16.20 30.34 -12.25
CA THR A 105 -15.00 29.58 -11.92
C THR A 105 -14.51 30.00 -10.54
N THR A 106 -14.36 29.05 -9.62
CA THR A 106 -13.82 29.27 -8.28
C THR A 106 -12.58 28.41 -8.05
N THR A 107 -11.49 29.03 -7.61
CA THR A 107 -10.28 28.31 -7.24
C THR A 107 -10.25 28.14 -5.73
N THR A 108 -10.18 26.89 -5.26
CA THR A 108 -10.07 26.55 -3.84
C THR A 108 -8.81 25.74 -3.61
N GLN A 109 -8.18 25.89 -2.45
CA GLN A 109 -7.10 25.00 -2.05
C GLN A 109 -7.68 23.74 -1.43
N GLU A 110 -7.41 22.60 -2.06
CA GLU A 110 -7.82 21.30 -1.58
C GLU A 110 -6.62 20.53 -1.02
N ARG A 111 -6.89 19.74 0.02
CA ARG A 111 -5.90 18.81 0.58
C ARG A 111 -5.45 17.81 -0.49
N ILE A 112 -4.16 17.56 -0.60
CA ILE A 112 -3.67 16.41 -1.38
C ILE A 112 -3.89 15.15 -0.54
N SER A 113 -4.62 14.19 -1.12
CA SER A 113 -4.82 12.88 -0.50
C SER A 113 -3.60 11.99 -0.77
N THR A 114 -3.20 11.20 0.22
CA THR A 114 -2.20 10.14 0.02
C THR A 114 -2.69 9.08 -0.97
N GLU A 115 -4.01 8.98 -1.18
CA GLU A 115 -4.63 8.04 -2.12
C GLU A 115 -4.48 8.46 -3.59
N SER A 116 -4.25 9.75 -3.86
CA SER A 116 -4.05 10.25 -5.23
C SER A 116 -2.60 10.16 -5.72
N LEU A 117 -1.68 9.69 -4.87
CA LEU A 117 -0.26 9.60 -5.20
C LEU A 117 0.04 8.33 -6.01
N GLY A 118 0.90 8.47 -7.02
CA GLY A 118 1.45 7.32 -7.74
C GLY A 118 2.55 6.60 -6.93
N VAL A 119 2.97 5.42 -7.41
CA VAL A 119 3.99 4.56 -6.74
C VAL A 119 5.25 5.32 -6.34
N ARG A 120 5.76 6.18 -7.22
CA ARG A 120 6.99 6.94 -6.98
C ARG A 120 6.81 8.00 -5.90
N GLU A 121 5.77 8.82 -6.03
CA GLU A 121 5.47 9.88 -5.06
C GLU A 121 5.17 9.31 -3.67
N TYR A 122 4.53 8.14 -3.63
CA TYR A 122 4.26 7.43 -2.39
C TYR A 122 5.54 6.85 -1.78
N GLY A 123 6.46 6.31 -2.59
CA GLY A 123 7.79 5.88 -2.14
C GLY A 123 8.57 7.04 -1.52
N ASP A 124 8.63 8.18 -2.20
CA ASP A 124 9.29 9.39 -1.71
C ASP A 124 8.70 9.88 -0.38
N LEU A 125 7.38 9.76 -0.20
CA LEU A 125 6.70 10.10 1.05
C LEU A 125 7.12 9.16 2.19
N ILE A 126 7.13 7.85 1.95
CA ILE A 126 7.55 6.85 2.95
C ILE A 126 8.98 7.15 3.40
N ASP A 127 9.89 7.36 2.45
CA ASP A 127 11.31 7.59 2.75
C ASP A 127 11.52 8.86 3.57
N ARG A 128 10.83 9.96 3.23
CA ARG A 128 10.88 11.21 4.01
C ARG A 128 10.35 11.03 5.42
N VAL A 129 9.21 10.34 5.57
CA VAL A 129 8.61 10.10 6.89
C VAL A 129 9.51 9.21 7.75
N MET A 130 10.08 8.15 7.19
CA MET A 130 11.00 7.28 7.92
C MET A 130 12.28 8.03 8.30
N ALA A 131 12.85 8.83 7.39
CA ALA A 131 14.04 9.63 7.67
C ALA A 131 13.80 10.66 8.79
N HIS A 132 12.65 11.34 8.78
CA HIS A 132 12.25 12.26 9.84
C HIS A 132 12.01 11.53 11.16
N ALA A 133 11.32 10.39 11.13
CA ALA A 133 11.06 9.61 12.35
C ALA A 133 12.35 9.09 12.98
N ILE A 134 13.34 8.67 12.18
CA ILE A 134 14.66 8.26 12.69
C ILE A 134 15.42 9.47 13.25
N SER A 135 15.47 10.58 12.50
CA SER A 135 16.35 11.71 12.85
C SER A 135 15.79 12.59 13.96
N ASP A 136 14.48 12.87 13.91
CA ASP A 136 13.83 13.88 14.76
C ASP A 136 13.02 13.24 15.89
N LEU A 137 12.58 12.00 15.73
CA LEU A 137 11.73 11.29 16.71
C LEU A 137 12.42 10.06 17.35
N ASP A 138 13.66 9.75 16.96
CA ASP A 138 14.47 8.62 17.46
C ASP A 138 13.74 7.27 17.36
N VAL A 139 13.02 7.05 16.25
CA VAL A 139 12.26 5.83 15.99
C VAL A 139 13.14 4.80 15.29
N GLU A 140 13.17 3.58 15.82
CA GLU A 140 13.83 2.45 15.17
C GLU A 140 12.87 1.66 14.30
N PHE A 141 13.17 1.49 13.01
CA PHE A 141 12.41 0.60 12.13
C PHE A 141 13.16 -0.72 11.90
N PRO A 142 12.53 -1.89 12.12
CA PRO A 142 13.21 -3.16 11.97
C PRO A 142 13.42 -3.60 10.51
N ALA A 143 12.75 -2.96 9.54
CA ALA A 143 12.84 -3.30 8.13
C ALA A 143 12.58 -2.08 7.23
N THR A 144 13.18 -2.07 6.04
CA THR A 144 12.82 -1.16 4.93
C THR A 144 11.62 -1.68 4.14
N PHE A 145 11.03 -0.86 3.26
CA PHE A 145 9.94 -1.29 2.39
C PHE A 145 10.32 -2.52 1.55
N GLU A 146 11.52 -2.55 0.96
CA GLU A 146 11.97 -3.68 0.13
C GLU A 146 12.15 -4.97 0.95
N GLN A 147 12.66 -4.86 2.18
CA GLN A 147 12.81 -5.99 3.08
C GLN A 147 11.45 -6.53 3.52
N TRP A 148 10.54 -5.64 3.91
CA TRP A 148 9.17 -5.98 4.27
C TRP A 148 8.40 -6.60 3.09
N GLU A 149 8.55 -6.05 1.88
CA GLU A 149 7.91 -6.59 0.67
C GLU A 149 8.43 -7.99 0.34
N ARG A 150 9.73 -8.22 0.52
CA ARG A 150 10.35 -9.54 0.34
C ARG A 150 9.91 -10.55 1.40
N GLU A 151 9.80 -10.14 2.66
CA GLU A 151 9.29 -11.02 3.74
C GLU A 151 7.84 -11.43 3.50
N GLN A 152 7.07 -10.57 2.84
CA GLN A 152 5.71 -10.89 2.42
C GLN A 152 5.63 -11.67 1.11
N THR A 153 6.71 -11.78 0.32
CA THR A 153 6.69 -12.42 -0.99
C THR A 153 7.63 -13.63 -1.01
N HIS A 154 7.08 -14.84 -1.09
CA HIS A 154 7.89 -16.05 -1.09
C HIS A 154 8.84 -16.10 -2.32
N PRO A 155 10.18 -16.20 -2.12
CA PRO A 155 11.18 -15.93 -3.16
C PRO A 155 11.16 -16.91 -4.34
N ASP A 156 10.70 -18.15 -4.13
CA ASP A 156 10.69 -19.19 -5.17
C ASP A 156 9.35 -19.32 -5.93
N THR A 157 8.29 -18.67 -5.45
CA THR A 157 6.91 -18.89 -5.94
C THR A 157 6.15 -17.61 -6.28
N GLY A 158 6.61 -16.44 -5.79
CA GLY A 158 5.92 -15.17 -5.98
C GLY A 158 4.61 -15.04 -5.18
N GLU A 159 4.42 -15.90 -4.18
CA GLU A 159 3.22 -15.94 -3.33
C GLU A 159 3.30 -14.84 -2.26
N VAL A 160 2.30 -13.96 -2.21
CA VAL A 160 2.16 -12.95 -1.15
C VAL A 160 1.50 -13.59 0.08
N ILE A 161 2.20 -13.63 1.21
CA ILE A 161 1.64 -14.01 2.50
C ILE A 161 0.88 -12.79 3.06
N GLY A 162 -0.44 -12.81 2.95
CA GLY A 162 -1.31 -11.89 3.70
C GLY A 162 -1.82 -10.65 2.96
N GLY A 163 -1.86 -10.67 1.63
CA GLY A 163 -2.56 -9.63 0.87
C GLY A 163 -4.07 -9.72 1.06
N VAL A 164 -4.63 -8.92 1.98
CA VAL A 164 -6.08 -8.71 2.08
C VAL A 164 -6.52 -7.95 0.82
N CYS A 165 -7.24 -8.63 -0.07
CA CYS A 165 -8.02 -7.95 -1.10
C CYS A 165 -9.24 -7.32 -0.40
N PRO A 166 -9.56 -6.03 -0.63
CA PRO A 166 -10.84 -5.47 -0.20
C PRO A 166 -12.03 -6.15 -0.90
#